data_AF-A0A3Z0PJE4-F1
#
_entry.id   AF-A0A3Z0PJE4-F1
#
_cell.length_a   1.000
_cell.length_b   1.000
_cell.length_c   1.000
_cell.angle_alpha   90.00
_cell.angle_beta   90.00
_cell.angle_gamma   90.00
#
_symmetry.space_group_name_H-M   'P 1'
#
loop_
_entity.id
_entity.type
_entity.pdbx_description
1 polymer ?
#
loop_
_entity_poly.entity_id
_entity_poly.type
_entity_poly.pdbx_seq_one_letter_code
_entity_poly.pdbx_strand_id
1 'polypeptide(L)'
;MKKHKLRKQLKKIEQELGLIETDPSVVGYALYHTEKKAFVELLNSEMGLTDAYTGDLEAAYIADSQLEALNTYSKLEDGWYIKIVPLIQNDLFGLTPKPDYLKD
;
A
#
# COMPACT_ATOMS: atom_id res chain seq x y z
N MET A 1 28.73 20.88 1.30
CA MET A 1 27.43 21.59 1.23
C MET A 1 26.50 21.12 0.11
N LYS A 2 26.95 21.01 -1.17
CA LYS A 2 26.07 20.64 -2.31
C LYS A 2 25.34 19.29 -2.17
N LYS A 3 26.03 18.22 -1.73
CA LYS A 3 25.41 16.88 -1.53
C LYS A 3 24.30 16.86 -0.47
N HIS A 4 24.44 17.65 0.60
CA HIS A 4 23.45 17.68 1.69
C HIS A 4 22.14 18.35 1.25
N LYS A 5 22.24 19.43 0.46
CA LYS A 5 21.09 20.12 -0.15
C LYS A 5 20.33 19.21 -1.13
N LEU A 6 21.06 18.45 -1.95
CA LEU A 6 20.50 17.48 -2.89
C LEU A 6 19.72 16.35 -2.19
N ARG A 7 20.28 15.78 -1.11
CA ARG A 7 19.57 14.76 -0.31
C ARG A 7 18.29 15.30 0.34
N LYS A 8 18.30 16.55 0.81
CA LYS A 8 17.11 17.18 1.39
C LYS A 8 16.01 17.40 0.35
N GLN A 9 16.38 17.73 -0.89
CA GLN A 9 15.44 17.85 -2.00
C GLN A 9 14.88 16.49 -2.41
N LEU A 10 15.72 15.45 -2.51
CA LEU A 10 15.27 14.07 -2.79
C LEU A 10 14.26 13.60 -1.75
N LYS A 11 14.57 13.73 -0.44
CA LYS A 11 13.61 13.38 0.62
C LYS A 11 12.29 14.14 0.54
N LYS A 12 12.35 15.42 0.15
CA LYS A 12 11.14 16.24 -0.01
C LYS A 12 10.29 15.77 -1.18
N ILE A 13 10.92 15.39 -2.29
CA ILE A 13 10.24 14.81 -3.46
C ILE A 13 9.68 13.43 -3.11
N GLU A 14 10.44 12.59 -2.41
CA GLU A 14 9.96 11.29 -1.94
C GLU A 14 8.76 11.45 -0.99
N GLN A 15 8.77 12.43 -0.09
CA GLN A 15 7.61 12.78 0.75
C GLN A 15 6.42 13.31 -0.06
N GLU A 16 6.66 14.23 -1.01
CA GLU A 16 5.62 14.78 -1.88
C GLU A 16 4.98 13.73 -2.79
N LEU A 17 5.76 12.70 -3.18
CA LEU A 17 5.30 11.55 -3.95
C LEU A 17 4.74 10.41 -3.09
N GLY A 18 4.73 10.56 -1.75
CA GLY A 18 4.29 9.51 -0.82
C GLY A 18 5.22 8.29 -0.76
N LEU A 19 6.44 8.35 -1.30
CA LEU A 19 7.39 7.23 -1.27
C LEU A 19 8.00 7.01 0.12
N ILE A 20 7.85 7.96 1.03
CA ILE A 20 8.24 7.87 2.44
C ILE A 20 7.00 8.08 3.29
N GLU A 21 6.63 7.10 4.10
CA GLU A 21 5.63 7.29 5.13
C GLU A 21 6.15 8.27 6.18
N THR A 22 5.34 9.27 6.50
CA THR A 22 5.68 10.28 7.51
C THR A 22 4.79 10.18 8.74
N ASP A 23 3.70 9.41 8.65
CA ASP A 23 2.79 9.14 9.73
C ASP A 23 3.27 7.92 10.55
N PRO A 24 3.67 8.12 11.82
CA PRO A 24 4.15 7.03 12.67
C PRO A 24 3.05 6.03 13.05
N SER A 25 1.77 6.32 12.78
CA SER A 25 0.66 5.40 13.03
C SER A 25 0.50 4.32 11.96
N VAL A 26 1.11 4.51 10.78
CA VAL A 26 1.01 3.56 9.68
C VAL A 26 1.96 2.39 9.91
N VAL A 27 1.40 1.18 9.86
CA VAL A 27 2.09 -0.08 10.14
C VAL A 27 2.29 -0.94 8.89
N GLY A 28 1.74 -0.53 7.75
CA GLY A 28 1.87 -1.24 6.48
C GLY A 28 0.93 -0.68 5.41
N TYR A 29 0.90 -1.31 4.25
CA TYR A 29 0.09 -0.90 3.11
C TYR A 29 -0.60 -2.08 2.44
N ALA A 30 -1.90 -1.98 2.24
CA ALA A 30 -2.67 -2.92 1.43
C ALA A 30 -2.92 -2.35 0.03
N LEU A 31 -3.28 -3.23 -0.89
CA LEU A 31 -3.80 -2.88 -2.21
C LEU A 31 -5.31 -3.11 -2.19
N TYR A 32 -6.10 -2.09 -2.55
CA TYR A 32 -7.56 -2.15 -2.53
C TYR A 32 -8.14 -1.88 -3.91
N HIS A 33 -8.90 -2.84 -4.42
CA HIS A 33 -9.59 -2.73 -5.69
C HIS A 33 -10.92 -1.99 -5.51
N THR A 34 -11.05 -0.81 -6.12
CA THR A 34 -12.17 0.12 -5.93
C THR A 34 -13.49 -0.43 -6.48
N GLU A 35 -13.50 -1.04 -7.67
CA GLU A 35 -14.74 -1.59 -8.24
C GLU A 35 -15.22 -2.85 -7.51
N LYS A 36 -14.30 -3.79 -7.24
CA LYS A 36 -14.61 -5.04 -6.51
C LYS A 36 -14.88 -4.80 -5.02
N LYS A 37 -14.47 -3.65 -4.49
CA LYS A 37 -14.55 -3.27 -3.08
C LYS A 37 -13.90 -4.31 -2.15
N ALA A 38 -12.70 -4.74 -2.53
CA ALA A 38 -11.97 -5.81 -1.89
C ALA A 38 -10.45 -5.54 -1.92
N PHE A 39 -9.73 -6.10 -0.96
CA PHE A 39 -8.28 -6.09 -0.93
C PHE A 39 -7.70 -7.14 -1.87
N VAL A 40 -6.52 -6.86 -2.41
CA VAL A 40 -5.76 -7.82 -3.21
C VAL A 40 -5.11 -8.82 -2.25
N GLU A 41 -5.31 -10.09 -2.53
CA GLU A 41 -4.58 -11.21 -1.95
C GLU A 41 -3.61 -11.74 -3.01
N LEU A 42 -2.36 -12.01 -2.63
CA LEU A 42 -1.38 -12.59 -3.56
C LEU A 42 -1.18 -14.05 -3.21
N LEU A 43 -1.58 -14.91 -4.13
CA LEU A 43 -1.48 -16.36 -4.00
C LEU A 43 -0.25 -16.86 -4.77
N ASN A 44 0.56 -17.68 -4.11
CA ASN A 44 1.63 -18.41 -4.78
C ASN A 44 1.05 -19.68 -5.41
N SER A 45 1.06 -19.75 -6.74
CA SER A 45 0.71 -20.95 -7.50
C SER A 45 1.95 -21.56 -8.16
N GLU A 46 1.82 -22.79 -8.67
CA GLU A 46 2.89 -23.45 -9.44
C GLU A 46 3.25 -22.68 -10.72
N MET A 47 2.35 -21.83 -11.23
CA MET A 47 2.56 -21.00 -12.42
C MET A 47 3.06 -19.58 -12.09
N GLY A 48 3.27 -19.27 -10.81
CA GLY A 48 3.72 -17.95 -10.34
C GLY A 48 2.70 -17.27 -9.43
N LEU A 49 2.90 -15.96 -9.24
CA LEU A 49 2.07 -15.12 -8.39
C LEU A 49 0.76 -14.78 -9.11
N THR A 50 -0.37 -15.11 -8.49
CA THR A 50 -1.71 -14.75 -8.98
C THR A 50 -2.42 -13.86 -7.97
N ASP A 51 -3.19 -12.88 -8.44
CA ASP A 51 -4.02 -12.04 -7.59
C ASP A 51 -5.42 -12.65 -7.38
N ALA A 52 -5.89 -12.58 -6.15
CA ALA A 52 -7.27 -12.82 -5.75
C ALA A 52 -7.80 -11.59 -5.00
N TYR A 53 -9.08 -11.60 -4.67
CA TYR A 53 -9.75 -10.49 -4.01
C TYR A 53 -10.47 -10.96 -2.76
N THR A 54 -10.17 -10.31 -1.64
CA THR A 54 -10.69 -10.67 -0.32
C THR A 54 -11.28 -9.47 0.40
N GLY A 55 -12.36 -9.68 1.15
CA GLY A 55 -12.87 -8.68 2.09
C GLY A 55 -12.14 -8.68 3.43
N ASP A 56 -11.30 -9.69 3.66
CA ASP A 56 -10.55 -9.89 4.90
C ASP A 56 -9.13 -9.34 4.77
N LEU A 57 -8.78 -8.40 5.64
CA LEU A 57 -7.47 -7.77 5.64
C LEU A 57 -6.37 -8.71 6.14
N GLU A 58 -6.70 -9.72 6.94
CA GLU A 58 -5.71 -10.70 7.41
C GLU A 58 -5.21 -11.62 6.28
N ALA A 59 -6.04 -11.85 5.27
CA ALA A 59 -5.68 -12.60 4.06
C ALA A 59 -5.10 -11.71 2.95
N ALA A 60 -5.15 -10.38 3.12
CA ALA A 60 -4.69 -9.46 2.10
C ALA A 60 -3.16 -9.43 1.99
N TYR A 61 -2.66 -9.02 0.82
CA TYR A 61 -1.28 -8.61 0.69
C TYR A 61 -1.02 -7.32 1.47
N ILE A 62 -0.01 -7.39 2.34
CA ILE A 62 0.46 -6.27 3.16
C ILE A 62 1.93 -6.04 2.83
N ALA A 63 2.24 -4.83 2.35
CA ALA A 63 3.59 -4.36 2.16
C ALA A 63 4.08 -3.57 3.39
N ASP A 64 5.37 -3.68 3.70
CA ASP A 64 5.99 -2.93 4.79
C ASP A 64 6.21 -1.45 4.41
N SER A 65 6.14 -1.13 3.11
CA SER A 65 6.34 0.23 2.60
C SER A 65 5.46 0.56 1.40
N GLN A 66 5.17 1.84 1.22
CA GLN A 66 4.41 2.33 0.06
C GLN A 66 5.13 2.04 -1.26
N LEU A 67 6.47 2.08 -1.26
CA LEU A 67 7.27 1.74 -2.44
C LEU A 67 7.14 0.26 -2.82
N GLU A 68 7.13 -0.63 -1.83
CA GLU A 68 6.89 -2.05 -2.06
C GLU A 68 5.46 -2.30 -2.56
N ALA A 69 4.45 -1.64 -1.97
CA ALA A 69 3.08 -1.69 -2.48
C ALA A 69 3.00 -1.22 -3.93
N LEU A 70 3.67 -0.12 -4.29
CA LEU A 70 3.72 0.41 -5.65
C LEU A 70 4.40 -0.56 -6.65
N ASN A 71 5.49 -1.21 -6.24
CA ASN A 71 6.18 -2.19 -7.06
C ASN A 71 5.29 -3.41 -7.34
N THR A 72 4.55 -3.87 -6.34
CA THR A 72 3.60 -4.97 -6.49
C THR A 72 2.41 -4.56 -7.34
N TYR A 73 1.80 -3.40 -7.07
CA TYR A 73 0.76 -2.78 -7.88
C TYR A 73 1.11 -2.74 -9.37
N SER A 74 2.36 -2.38 -9.72
CA SER A 74 2.79 -2.24 -11.11
C SER A 74 2.80 -3.54 -11.92
N LYS A 75 2.63 -4.68 -11.26
CA LYS A 75 2.63 -6.02 -11.86
C LYS A 75 1.22 -6.60 -12.02
N LEU A 76 0.20 -5.92 -11.50
CA LEU A 76 -1.19 -6.37 -11.54
C LEU A 76 -1.86 -5.87 -12.82
N GLU A 77 -2.64 -6.73 -13.47
CA GLU A 77 -3.33 -6.40 -14.73
C GLU A 77 -4.39 -5.29 -14.54
N ASP A 78 -5.09 -5.29 -13.39
CA ASP A 78 -6.17 -4.36 -13.06
C ASP A 78 -5.69 -3.12 -12.27
N GLY A 79 -4.43 -2.70 -12.45
CA GLY A 79 -3.82 -1.59 -11.71
C GLY A 79 -4.67 -0.30 -11.68
N TRP A 80 -5.38 0.04 -12.74
CA TRP A 80 -6.21 1.26 -12.81
C TRP A 80 -7.28 1.36 -11.71
N TYR A 81 -7.72 0.22 -11.17
CA TYR A 81 -8.74 0.17 -10.12
C TYR A 81 -8.14 -0.05 -8.73
N ILE A 82 -6.81 -0.04 -8.59
CA ILE A 82 -6.16 -0.34 -7.31
C ILE A 82 -5.70 0.96 -6.64
N LYS A 83 -6.15 1.18 -5.40
CA LYS A 83 -5.65 2.19 -4.48
C LYS A 83 -4.65 1.54 -3.52
N ILE A 84 -3.52 2.21 -3.26
CA ILE A 84 -2.62 1.85 -2.16
C ILE A 84 -3.19 2.46 -0.88
N VAL A 85 -3.50 1.61 0.10
CA VAL A 85 -4.19 2.00 1.33
C VAL A 85 -3.26 1.79 2.52
N PRO A 86 -2.88 2.86 3.24
CA PRO A 86 -2.12 2.73 4.47
C PRO A 86 -2.97 2.05 5.55
N LEU A 87 -2.32 1.18 6.32
CA LEU A 87 -2.92 0.43 7.41
C LEU A 87 -2.43 0.98 8.74
N ILE A 88 -3.31 0.97 9.73
CA ILE A 88 -3.03 1.36 11.10
C ILE A 88 -3.40 0.22 12.05
N GLN A 89 -2.71 0.15 13.18
CA GLN A 89 -3.13 -0.71 14.28
C GLN A 89 -4.21 0.00 15.09
N ASN A 90 -5.41 -0.56 15.13
CA ASN A 90 -6.51 -0.10 15.95
C ASN A 90 -6.69 -1.02 17.17
N ASP A 91 -6.86 -0.43 18.35
CA ASP A 91 -6.96 -1.19 19.61
C ASP A 91 -8.21 -2.08 19.69
N LEU A 92 -9.29 -1.75 18.99
CA LEU A 92 -10.57 -2.47 19.04
C LEU A 92 -10.76 -3.43 17.86
N PHE A 93 -10.24 -3.06 16.69
CA PHE A 93 -10.50 -3.75 15.43
C PHE A 93 -9.26 -4.41 14.84
N GLY A 94 -8.11 -4.32 15.51
CA GLY A 94 -6.86 -4.87 15.00
C GLY A 94 -6.31 -4.06 13.83
N LEU A 95 -5.76 -4.76 12.83
CA LEU A 95 -5.25 -4.12 11.63
C LEU A 95 -6.41 -3.53 10.82
N THR A 96 -6.35 -2.24 10.51
CA THR A 96 -7.44 -1.56 9.78
C THR A 96 -6.92 -0.56 8.77
N PRO A 97 -7.68 -0.28 7.69
CA PRO A 97 -7.40 0.82 6.78
C PRO A 97 -7.40 2.15 7.53
N LYS A 98 -6.45 3.03 7.21
CA LYS A 98 -6.46 4.39 7.72
C LYS A 98 -7.78 5.09 7.31
N PRO A 99 -8.43 5.83 8.22
CA PRO A 99 -9.67 6.52 7.92
C PRO A 99 -9.56 7.39 6.67
N ASP A 100 -10.65 7.47 5.90
CA ASP A 100 -10.79 8.24 4.66
C ASP A 100 -10.05 7.69 3.42
N TYR A 101 -9.16 6.70 3.55
CA TYR A 101 -8.43 6.14 2.40
C TYR A 101 -9.24 5.16 1.54
N LEU A 102 -10.35 4.65 2.07
CA LEU A 102 -11.31 3.83 1.31
C LEU A 102 -12.48 4.63 0.73
N LYS A 103 -12.52 5.95 0.95
CA LYS A 103 -13.55 6.80 0.35
C LYS A 103 -13.24 7.03 -1.13
N ASP A 104 -14.28 7.13 -1.94
CA ASP A 104 -14.18 7.41 -3.38
C ASP A 104 -13.94 8.90 -3.65
#